data_AF-A0A820MPI2-F1
#
_entry.id   AF-A0A820MPI2-F1
#
_cell.length_a   1.000
_cell.length_b   1.000
_cell.length_c   1.000
_cell.angle_alpha   90.00
_cell.angle_beta   90.00
_cell.angle_gamma   90.00
#
_symmetry.space_group_name_H-M   'P 1'
#
loop_
_entity.id
_entity.type
_entity.pdbx_description
1 polymer ?
#
loop_
_entity_poly.entity_id
_entity_poly.type
_entity_poly.pdbx_seq_one_letter_code
_entity_poly.pdbx_strand_id
1 'polypeptide(L)'
;QIICTQPRRLAARELASRVAKEFDCKVGEEVGCHVGASRPQISHLTQIRFVTDAILLNEYQMDPMLSAYSLIIIDEAHERRIDTDLLFGALKICLQRRPDIKLRE
;
A
#
# COMPACT_ATOMS: atom_id res chain seq x y z
N GLN A 1 -4.51 -4.24 -8.67
CA GLN A 1 -3.33 -3.41 -8.40
C GLN A 1 -2.46 -4.08 -7.34
N ILE A 2 -1.19 -3.69 -7.25
CA ILE A 2 -0.25 -4.06 -6.18
C ILE A 2 -0.16 -2.88 -5.20
N ILE A 3 -0.20 -3.15 -3.90
CA ILE A 3 0.03 -2.14 -2.87
C ILE A 3 1.18 -2.55 -1.96
N CYS A 4 2.06 -1.60 -1.67
CA CYS A 4 3.18 -1.75 -0.76
C CYS A 4 3.08 -0.68 0.33
N THR A 5 3.03 -1.11 1.59
CA THR A 5 3.02 -0.19 2.73
C THR A 5 4.41 0.07 3.24
N GLN A 6 4.62 1.27 3.76
CA GLN A 6 5.87 1.76 4.32
C GLN A 6 5.54 2.65 5.52
N PRO A 7 6.04 2.37 6.74
CA PRO A 7 5.63 3.10 7.93
C PRO A 7 6.07 4.57 7.91
N ARG A 8 7.16 4.89 7.17
CA ARG A 8 7.67 6.25 7.04
C ARG A 8 7.19 6.91 5.75
N ARG A 9 6.57 8.08 5.89
CA ARG A 9 6.05 8.87 4.76
C ARG A 9 7.14 9.23 3.73
N LEU A 10 8.34 9.56 4.19
CA LEU A 10 9.45 9.91 3.29
C LEU A 10 9.90 8.69 2.49
N ALA A 11 10.09 7.54 3.15
CA ALA A 11 10.47 6.30 2.49
C ALA A 11 9.46 5.87 1.42
N ALA A 12 8.15 5.93 1.72
CA ALA A 12 7.10 5.64 0.75
C ALA A 12 7.17 6.54 -0.51
N ARG A 13 7.48 7.83 -0.33
CA ARG A 13 7.63 8.79 -1.45
C ARG A 13 8.91 8.54 -2.25
N GLU A 14 10.02 8.27 -1.59
CA GLU A 14 11.30 7.98 -2.23
C GLU A 14 11.25 6.67 -3.01
N LEU A 15 10.63 5.63 -2.45
CA LEU A 15 10.41 4.37 -3.15
C LEU A 15 9.51 4.55 -4.37
N ALA A 16 8.39 5.28 -4.25
CA ALA A 16 7.55 5.58 -5.40
C ALA A 16 8.31 6.34 -6.49
N SER A 17 9.10 7.36 -6.11
CA SER A 17 9.92 8.11 -7.06
C SER A 17 11.01 7.26 -7.69
N ARG A 18 11.63 6.36 -6.93
CA ARG A 18 12.66 5.45 -7.45
C ARG A 18 12.07 4.47 -8.44
N VAL A 19 10.99 3.79 -8.06
CA VAL A 19 10.34 2.78 -8.92
C VAL A 19 9.73 3.42 -10.16
N ALA A 20 9.10 4.60 -10.05
CA ALA A 20 8.62 5.33 -11.23
C ALA A 20 9.75 5.63 -12.22
N LYS A 21 10.94 6.03 -11.71
CA LYS A 21 12.12 6.24 -12.55
C LYS A 21 12.59 4.96 -13.25
N GLU A 22 12.59 3.81 -12.56
CA GLU A 22 12.94 2.52 -13.18
C GLU A 22 11.89 2.07 -14.23
N PHE A 23 10.65 2.55 -14.11
CA PHE A 23 9.57 2.32 -15.06
C PHE A 23 9.49 3.36 -16.19
N ASP A 24 10.39 4.35 -16.21
CA ASP A 24 10.37 5.49 -17.12
C ASP A 24 9.02 6.25 -17.14
N CYS A 25 8.40 6.39 -15.96
CA CYS A 25 7.12 7.07 -15.79
C CYS A 25 7.19 8.15 -14.69
N LYS A 26 6.14 8.97 -14.58
CA LYS A 26 5.99 9.92 -13.47
C LYS A 26 5.21 9.28 -12.32
N VAL A 27 5.49 9.73 -11.10
CA VAL A 27 4.65 9.37 -9.94
C VAL A 27 3.23 9.88 -10.16
N GLY A 28 2.26 8.97 -10.09
CA GLY A 28 0.85 9.20 -10.40
C GLY A 28 0.39 8.54 -11.71
N GLU A 29 1.32 8.05 -12.54
CA GLU A 29 1.02 7.23 -13.72
C GLU A 29 0.98 5.75 -13.30
N GLU A 30 1.82 4.87 -13.83
CA GLU A 30 1.88 3.44 -13.52
C GLU A 30 2.29 3.17 -12.06
N VAL A 31 3.07 4.08 -11.47
CA VAL A 31 3.52 4.02 -10.08
C VAL A 31 2.96 5.22 -9.32
N GLY A 32 2.24 4.95 -8.23
CA GLY A 32 1.56 5.97 -7.44
C GLY A 32 1.96 5.98 -5.97
N CYS A 33 1.65 7.08 -5.28
CA CYS A 33 1.95 7.27 -3.87
C CYS A 33 0.81 7.98 -3.13
N HIS A 34 0.50 7.54 -1.90
CA HIS A 34 -0.42 8.26 -1.02
C HIS A 34 0.00 8.12 0.45
N VAL A 35 0.29 9.25 1.10
CA VAL A 35 0.77 9.28 2.49
C VAL A 35 0.09 10.36 3.33
N GLY A 36 -0.34 9.99 4.54
CA GLY A 36 -0.98 10.93 5.48
C GLY A 36 -2.15 11.71 4.86
N ALA A 37 -2.21 13.01 5.11
CA ALA A 37 -3.25 13.90 4.56
C ALA A 37 -2.85 14.55 3.21
N SER A 38 -1.79 14.08 2.56
CA SER A 38 -1.37 14.64 1.27
C SER A 38 -2.30 14.20 0.15
N ARG A 39 -2.41 15.01 -0.91
CA ARG A 39 -3.21 14.64 -2.09
C ARG A 39 -2.65 13.32 -2.69
N PRO A 40 -3.50 12.30 -2.94
CA PRO A 40 -3.06 11.08 -3.60
C PRO A 40 -2.44 11.38 -4.97
N GLN A 41 -1.26 10.83 -5.22
CA GLN A 41 -0.60 10.85 -6.53
C GLN A 41 -0.85 9.49 -7.20
N ILE A 42 -2.07 9.31 -7.72
CA ILE A 42 -2.54 8.09 -8.38
C ILE A 42 -3.44 8.45 -9.56
N SER A 43 -3.55 7.54 -10.52
CA SER A 43 -4.47 7.63 -11.66
C SER A 43 -5.08 6.26 -11.97
N HIS A 44 -5.91 6.19 -13.00
CA HIS A 44 -6.46 4.93 -13.51
C HIS A 44 -5.39 4.01 -14.12
N LEU A 45 -4.22 4.56 -14.48
CA LEU A 45 -3.09 3.79 -15.00
C LEU A 45 -2.28 3.13 -13.88
N THR A 46 -2.40 3.61 -12.64
CA THR A 46 -1.57 3.15 -11.52
C THR A 46 -1.74 1.65 -11.29
N GLN A 47 -0.63 0.92 -11.39
CA GLN A 47 -0.56 -0.51 -11.13
C GLN A 47 0.09 -0.83 -9.79
N ILE A 48 1.06 0.00 -9.36
CA ILE A 48 1.78 -0.15 -8.10
C ILE A 48 1.54 1.09 -7.23
N ARG A 49 1.09 0.89 -6.00
CA ARG A 49 0.86 1.98 -5.03
C ARG A 49 1.77 1.83 -3.82
N PHE A 50 2.53 2.88 -3.50
CA PHE A 50 3.25 3.00 -2.24
C PHE A 50 2.46 3.85 -1.26
N VAL A 51 2.20 3.34 -0.07
CA VAL A 51 1.36 4.04 0.91
C VAL A 51 1.94 3.91 2.32
N THR A 52 1.45 4.70 3.26
CA THR A 52 1.66 4.40 4.69
C THR A 52 0.64 3.38 5.20
N ASP A 53 0.99 2.62 6.25
CA ASP A 53 0.11 1.63 6.88
C ASP A 53 -1.29 2.20 7.19
N ALA A 54 -1.34 3.41 7.76
CA ALA A 54 -2.59 4.10 8.05
C ALA A 54 -3.48 4.35 6.83
N ILE A 55 -2.90 4.55 5.64
CA ILE A 55 -3.68 4.73 4.40
C ILE A 55 -4.33 3.40 4.01
N LEU A 56 -3.59 2.28 4.06
CA LEU A 56 -4.17 0.98 3.75
C LEU A 56 -5.21 0.56 4.81
N LEU A 57 -4.97 0.88 6.08
CA LEU A 57 -5.94 0.62 7.15
C LEU A 57 -7.25 1.41 6.94
N ASN A 58 -7.16 2.67 6.51
CA ASN A 58 -8.34 3.46 6.14
C ASN A 58 -9.07 2.88 4.92
N GLU A 59 -8.33 2.43 3.90
CA GLU A 59 -8.93 1.75 2.75
C GLU A 59 -9.63 0.44 3.16
N TYR A 60 -9.06 -0.33 4.08
CA TYR A 60 -9.69 -1.53 4.65
C TYR A 60 -11.00 -1.20 5.38
N GLN A 61 -11.09 -0.07 6.08
CA GLN A 61 -12.35 0.35 6.73
C GLN A 61 -13.45 0.66 5.71
N MET A 62 -13.09 1.17 4.54
CA MET A 62 -14.03 1.47 3.45
C MET A 62 -14.40 0.24 2.63
N ASP A 63 -13.41 -0.62 2.35
CA ASP A 63 -13.59 -1.90 1.68
C ASP A 63 -12.81 -3.00 2.42
N PRO A 64 -13.47 -3.75 3.33
CA PRO A 64 -12.84 -4.84 4.08
C PRO A 64 -12.35 -6.00 3.20
N MET A 65 -12.79 -6.07 1.93
CA MET A 65 -12.34 -7.07 0.96
C MET A 65 -11.11 -6.63 0.18
N LEU A 66 -10.67 -5.36 0.35
CA LEU A 66 -9.52 -4.77 -0.33
C LEU A 66 -9.51 -5.11 -1.83
N SER A 67 -10.68 -4.97 -2.46
CA SER A 67 -11.02 -5.58 -3.75
C SER A 67 -10.18 -5.05 -4.92
N ALA A 68 -9.63 -3.85 -4.77
CA ALA A 68 -8.72 -3.25 -5.75
C ALA A 68 -7.36 -3.96 -5.84
N TYR A 69 -7.00 -4.80 -4.86
CA TYR A 69 -5.66 -5.36 -4.71
C TYR A 69 -5.63 -6.87 -4.94
N SER A 70 -4.59 -7.30 -5.65
CA SER A 70 -4.25 -8.71 -5.88
C SER A 70 -3.02 -9.16 -5.09
N LEU A 71 -2.20 -8.20 -4.67
CA LEU A 71 -0.98 -8.41 -3.88
C LEU A 71 -0.81 -7.24 -2.91
N ILE A 72 -0.59 -7.58 -1.65
CA ILE A 72 -0.31 -6.65 -0.56
C ILE A 72 1.09 -6.97 -0.04
N ILE A 73 1.95 -5.95 0.05
CA ILE A 73 3.30 -6.02 0.60
C ILE A 73 3.34 -5.11 1.82
N ILE A 74 3.78 -5.63 2.97
CA ILE A 74 3.94 -4.89 4.21
C ILE A 74 5.43 -4.73 4.48
N ASP A 75 5.99 -3.57 4.15
CA ASP A 75 7.42 -3.33 4.35
C ASP A 75 7.72 -2.89 5.79
N GLU A 76 8.96 -3.09 6.23
CA GLU A 76 9.44 -2.71 7.57
C GLU A 76 8.58 -3.30 8.72
N ALA A 77 7.92 -4.45 8.50
CA ALA A 77 7.06 -5.12 9.47
C ALA A 77 7.76 -5.44 10.80
N HIS A 78 9.08 -5.54 10.77
CA HIS A 78 9.94 -5.76 11.93
C HIS A 78 9.95 -4.59 12.92
N GLU A 79 9.54 -3.37 12.53
CA GLU A 79 9.50 -2.20 13.42
C GLU A 79 8.37 -2.27 14.47
N ARG A 80 7.42 -3.22 14.35
CA ARG A 80 6.34 -3.47 15.33
C ARG A 80 5.59 -2.19 15.77
N ARG A 81 5.24 -1.36 14.79
CA ARG A 81 4.43 -0.16 15.05
C ARG A 81 2.96 -0.54 15.24
N ILE A 82 2.24 0.25 16.03
CA ILE A 82 0.82 0.04 16.33
C ILE A 82 -0.01 -0.06 15.03
N ASP A 83 0.21 0.85 14.08
CA ASP A 83 -0.54 0.86 12.82
C ASP A 83 -0.27 -0.42 12.00
N THR A 84 0.98 -0.88 11.98
CA THR A 84 1.38 -2.12 11.30
C THR A 84 0.72 -3.34 11.94
N ASP A 85 0.72 -3.43 13.28
CA ASP A 85 0.09 -4.54 14.01
C ASP A 85 -1.44 -4.55 13.81
N LEU A 86 -2.08 -3.38 13.84
CA LEU A 86 -3.51 -3.23 13.52
C LEU A 86 -3.81 -3.68 12.09
N LEU A 87 -2.97 -3.28 11.14
CA LEU A 87 -3.08 -3.67 9.74
C LEU A 87 -2.93 -5.19 9.56
N PHE A 88 -1.98 -5.83 10.24
CA PHE A 88 -1.88 -7.30 10.24
C PHE A 88 -3.15 -7.97 10.78
N GLY A 89 -3.73 -7.43 11.85
CA GLY A 89 -5.01 -7.90 12.39
C GLY A 89 -6.15 -7.82 11.36
N ALA A 90 -6.26 -6.68 10.66
CA ALA A 90 -7.24 -6.47 9.60
C ALA A 90 -7.01 -7.41 8.40
N LEU A 91 -5.76 -7.53 7.94
CA LEU A 91 -5.39 -8.38 6.80
C LEU A 91 -5.64 -9.85 7.10
N LYS A 92 -5.41 -10.31 8.33
CA LYS A 92 -5.73 -11.68 8.74
C LYS A 92 -7.22 -12.00 8.52
N ILE A 93 -8.12 -11.06 8.82
CA ILE A 93 -9.56 -11.22 8.60
C ILE A 93 -9.88 -11.17 7.09
N CYS A 94 -9.24 -10.25 6.36
CA CYS A 94 -9.41 -10.12 4.91
C CYS A 94 -9.01 -11.41 4.18
N LEU A 95 -7.83 -11.95 4.47
CA LEU A 95 -7.27 -13.14 3.81
C LEU A 95 -8.07 -14.43 4.09
N GLN A 96 -8.76 -14.50 5.23
CA GLN A 96 -9.71 -15.59 5.48
C GLN A 96 -10.89 -15.59 4.49
N ARG A 97 -11.27 -14.42 3.98
CA ARG A 97 -12.35 -14.25 3.00
C ARG A 97 -11.84 -14.18 1.56
N ARG A 98 -10.57 -13.80 1.38
CA ARG A 98 -9.89 -13.58 0.10
C ARG A 98 -8.59 -14.40 0.02
N PRO A 99 -8.69 -15.74 -0.09
CA PRO A 99 -7.50 -16.60 -0.21
C PRO A 99 -6.73 -16.40 -1.52
N ASP A 100 -7.32 -15.69 -2.48
CA ASP A 100 -6.72 -15.31 -3.76
C ASP A 100 -5.70 -14.16 -3.63
N ILE A 101 -5.79 -13.33 -2.58
CA ILE A 101 -4.85 -12.24 -2.34
C ILE A 101 -3.52 -12.81 -1.83
N LYS A 102 -2.42 -12.40 -2.45
CA LYS A 102 -1.08 -12.71 -1.96
C LYS A 102 -0.66 -11.66 -0.93
N LEU A 103 -0.13 -12.11 0.22
CA LEU A 103 0.50 -11.26 1.23
C LEU A 103 2.00 -11.54 1.29
N ARG A 104 2.81 -10.48 1.37
CA ARG A 104 4.26 -10.53 1.63
C ARG A 104 4.61 -9.54 2.74
N GLU A 105 5.53 -9.91 3.60
CA GLU A 105 6.16 -9.08 4.64
C GLU A 105 7.68 -9.13 4.50
#